data_AF-A0A4D6NFJ5-F1
#
_entry.id   AF-A0A4D6NFJ5-F1
#
_cell.length_a   1.000
_cell.length_b   1.000
_cell.length_c   1.000
_cell.angle_alpha   90.00
_cell.angle_beta   90.00
_cell.angle_gamma   90.00
#
_symmetry.space_group_name_H-M   'P 1'
#
loop_
_entity.id
_entity.type
_entity.pdbx_description
1 polymer ?
#
loop_
_entity_poly.entity_id
_entity_poly.type
_entity_poly.pdbx_seq_one_letter_code
_entity_poly.pdbx_strand_id
1 'polypeptide(L)'
;MAEACSSQTEATTKLIYRCKKCRRIVASEENIVSHERGKGESSFKWKKRSSEAWEAEKQPVDCTSIFVEPMKWMEAVQEGNVGDKLLCMGCNARLGNFNWAGMQCSCGAWINPAFQLHKSRLDECYM
;
A
#
# COMPACT_ATOMS: atom_id res chain seq x y z
N MET A 1 -46.64 -5.22 0.07
CA MET A 1 -45.84 -6.20 -0.68
C MET A 1 -44.51 -6.27 0.01
N ALA A 2 -44.21 -7.42 0.59
CA ALA A 2 -43.05 -7.66 1.44
C ALA A 2 -41.87 -8.23 0.63
N GLU A 3 -40.74 -8.35 1.32
CA GLU A 3 -39.54 -9.17 1.04
C GLU A 3 -38.42 -8.47 0.23
N ALA A 4 -37.38 -7.94 0.89
CA ALA A 4 -36.21 -8.60 1.51
C ALA A 4 -35.10 -8.89 0.49
N CYS A 5 -34.02 -8.10 0.53
CA CYS A 5 -32.74 -8.45 -0.08
C CYS A 5 -31.76 -8.76 1.05
N SER A 6 -31.70 -10.04 1.41
CA SER A 6 -30.74 -10.63 2.34
C SER A 6 -29.32 -10.41 1.81
N SER A 7 -28.58 -9.47 2.39
CA SER A 7 -27.14 -9.36 2.15
C SER A 7 -26.47 -10.49 2.93
N GLN A 8 -26.19 -11.57 2.21
CA GLN A 8 -25.49 -12.74 2.72
C GLN A 8 -24.15 -12.30 3.30
N THR A 9 -23.97 -12.47 4.62
CA THR A 9 -22.69 -12.27 5.30
C THR A 9 -21.91 -13.56 5.20
N GLU A 10 -21.24 -13.76 4.07
CA GLU A 10 -20.24 -14.81 3.95
C GLU A 10 -19.05 -14.42 4.82
N ALA A 11 -18.69 -15.29 5.77
CA ALA A 11 -17.52 -15.11 6.63
C ALA A 11 -16.23 -15.30 5.81
N THR A 12 -15.91 -14.32 4.98
CA THR A 12 -14.62 -14.20 4.30
C THR A 12 -13.59 -13.74 5.32
N THR A 13 -12.51 -14.50 5.46
CA THR A 13 -11.37 -14.14 6.32
C THR A 13 -10.83 -12.79 5.86
N LYS A 14 -10.89 -11.77 6.72
CA LYS A 14 -10.49 -10.41 6.34
C LYS A 14 -9.01 -10.22 6.64
N LEU A 15 -8.23 -9.87 5.62
CA LEU A 15 -6.83 -9.50 5.81
C LEU A 15 -6.73 -8.10 6.44
N ILE A 16 -6.02 -8.01 7.55
CA ILE A 16 -5.83 -6.79 8.33
C ILE A 16 -4.33 -6.58 8.55
N TYR A 17 -3.91 -5.33 8.42
CA TYR A 17 -2.54 -4.90 8.64
C TYR A 17 -2.43 -4.21 9.99
N ARG A 18 -1.47 -4.67 10.79
CA ARG A 18 -1.16 -4.12 12.10
C ARG A 18 0.22 -3.47 12.08
N CYS A 19 0.41 -2.42 12.85
CA CYS A 19 1.74 -1.86 13.09
C CYS A 19 2.63 -2.90 13.77
N LYS A 20 3.81 -3.17 13.20
CA LYS A 20 4.74 -4.15 13.76
C LYS A 20 5.26 -3.82 15.16
N LYS A 21 5.27 -2.53 15.53
CA LYS A 21 5.77 -2.07 16.84
C LYS A 21 4.73 -2.17 17.96
N CYS A 22 3.49 -1.73 17.72
CA CYS A 22 2.45 -1.66 18.77
C CYS A 22 1.22 -2.53 18.50
N ARG A 23 1.21 -3.29 17.41
CA ARG A 23 0.11 -4.19 16.98
C ARG A 23 -1.25 -3.51 16.75
N ARG A 24 -1.32 -2.17 16.78
CA ARG A 24 -2.53 -1.43 16.43
C ARG A 24 -2.87 -1.64 14.95
N ILE A 25 -4.16 -1.82 14.65
CA ILE A 25 -4.66 -1.95 13.28
C ILE A 25 -4.45 -0.61 12.54
N VAL A 26 -3.94 -0.69 11.31
CA VAL A 26 -3.63 0.50 10.49
C VAL A 26 -4.27 0.48 9.11
N ALA A 27 -4.61 -0.70 8.57
CA ALA A 27 -5.34 -0.85 7.31
C ALA A 27 -6.06 -2.19 7.29
N SER A 28 -7.16 -2.31 6.56
CA SER A 28 -7.75 -3.59 6.14
C SER A 28 -7.61 -3.77 4.63
N GLU A 29 -7.89 -4.98 4.14
CA GLU A 29 -7.89 -5.32 2.72
C GLU A 29 -8.76 -4.41 1.87
N GLU A 30 -9.92 -4.01 2.39
CA GLU A 30 -10.87 -3.12 1.71
C GLU A 30 -10.27 -1.74 1.39
N ASN A 31 -9.26 -1.31 2.15
CA ASN A 31 -8.60 -0.02 1.93
C ASN A 31 -7.44 -0.12 0.95
N ILE A 32 -7.09 -1.32 0.46
CA ILE A 32 -5.95 -1.51 -0.43
C ILE A 32 -6.29 -1.06 -1.83
N VAL A 33 -5.46 -0.17 -2.36
CA VAL A 33 -5.45 0.18 -3.77
C VAL A 33 -4.52 -0.78 -4.50
N SER A 34 -5.11 -1.73 -5.20
CA SER A 34 -4.38 -2.63 -6.09
C SER A 34 -3.91 -1.88 -7.35
N HIS A 35 -2.78 -2.31 -7.91
CA HIS A 35 -2.29 -1.76 -9.17
C HIS A 35 -1.67 -2.85 -10.03
N GLU A 36 -1.79 -2.66 -11.35
CA GLU A 36 -1.11 -3.50 -12.32
C GLU A 36 0.40 -3.30 -12.24
N ARG A 37 1.16 -4.40 -12.31
CA ARG A 37 2.62 -4.34 -12.27
C ARG A 37 3.15 -3.50 -13.44
N GLY A 38 4.04 -2.56 -13.14
CA GLY A 38 4.72 -1.77 -14.16
C GLY A 38 5.82 -2.55 -14.89
N LYS A 39 6.61 -1.86 -15.71
CA LYS A 39 7.73 -2.45 -16.48
C LYS A 39 8.95 -2.84 -15.63
N GLY A 40 8.79 -3.01 -14.32
CA GLY A 40 9.83 -3.45 -13.40
C GLY A 40 11.03 -2.51 -13.33
N GLU A 41 12.23 -3.09 -13.25
CA GLU A 41 13.51 -2.37 -13.12
C GLU A 41 13.76 -1.38 -14.27
N SER A 42 13.19 -1.61 -15.45
CA SER A 42 13.34 -0.74 -16.62
C SER A 42 12.68 0.64 -16.44
N SER A 43 11.74 0.77 -15.49
CA SER A 43 11.12 2.05 -15.14
C SER A 43 12.03 2.93 -14.25
N PHE A 44 13.15 2.42 -13.72
CA PHE A 44 14.03 3.18 -12.83
C PHE A 44 15.19 3.85 -13.60
N LYS A 45 15.26 5.19 -13.54
CA LYS A 45 16.19 6.02 -14.33
C LYS A 45 17.67 5.61 -14.22
N TRP A 46 18.13 5.15 -13.04
CA TRP A 46 19.52 4.72 -12.83
C TRP A 46 19.88 3.44 -13.61
N LYS A 47 18.94 2.48 -13.72
CA LYS A 47 19.17 1.21 -14.41
C LYS A 47 18.98 1.29 -15.93
N LYS A 48 18.46 2.42 -16.44
CA LYS A 48 18.35 2.68 -17.89
C LYS A 48 19.71 2.90 -18.58
N ARG A 49 20.80 3.14 -17.83
CA ARG A 49 22.15 3.38 -18.39
C ARG A 49 23.00 2.13 -18.61
N SER A 50 22.65 1.01 -17.99
CA SER A 50 23.32 -0.28 -18.24
C SER A 50 22.48 -1.07 -19.25
N SER A 51 22.35 -0.52 -20.45
CA SER A 51 21.78 -1.23 -21.59
C SER A 51 22.79 -2.26 -22.07
N GLU A 52 22.85 -3.40 -21.38
CA GLU A 52 23.40 -4.70 -21.84
C GLU A 52 23.48 -5.63 -20.62
N ALA A 53 22.40 -6.36 -20.33
CA ALA A 53 22.44 -7.68 -19.69
C ALA A 53 21.04 -8.20 -19.36
N TRP A 54 20.70 -9.31 -20.03
CA TRP A 54 19.79 -10.37 -19.61
C TRP A 54 18.32 -10.00 -19.36
N GLU A 55 17.47 -10.52 -20.24
CA GLU A 55 16.09 -10.92 -19.94
C GLU A 55 16.13 -12.02 -18.87
N ALA A 56 16.50 -11.64 -17.65
CA ALA A 56 16.33 -12.50 -16.49
C ALA A 56 14.84 -12.44 -16.18
N GLU A 57 14.16 -13.49 -16.62
CA GLU A 57 12.89 -14.05 -16.17
C GLU A 57 12.85 -14.05 -14.62
N LYS A 58 12.70 -12.86 -14.05
CA LYS A 58 12.59 -12.65 -12.62
C LYS A 58 11.15 -12.93 -12.26
N GLN A 59 10.98 -14.08 -11.61
CA GLN A 59 9.88 -14.43 -10.72
C GLN A 59 9.12 -13.19 -10.23
N PRO A 60 7.78 -13.20 -10.24
CA PRO A 60 6.96 -12.03 -9.91
C PRO A 60 7.32 -11.52 -8.51
N VAL A 61 8.17 -10.50 -8.43
CA VAL A 61 8.58 -9.92 -7.14
C VAL A 61 7.37 -9.19 -6.59
N ASP A 62 6.85 -9.62 -5.45
CA ASP A 62 5.77 -8.92 -4.78
C ASP A 62 6.18 -7.51 -4.39
N CYS A 63 5.24 -6.57 -4.51
CA CYS A 63 5.49 -5.20 -4.14
C CYS A 63 5.91 -5.12 -2.66
N THR A 64 6.99 -4.40 -2.40
CA THR A 64 7.57 -4.24 -1.05
C THR A 64 6.67 -3.44 -0.09
N SER A 65 5.69 -2.74 -0.66
CA SER A 65 4.79 -1.85 0.03
C SER A 65 3.37 -2.07 -0.49
N ILE A 66 2.40 -1.86 0.38
CA ILE A 66 0.99 -1.77 -0.01
C ILE A 66 0.65 -0.31 -0.23
N PHE A 67 -0.33 -0.07 -1.10
CA PHE A 67 -0.92 1.25 -1.29
C PHE A 67 -2.35 1.20 -0.77
N VAL A 68 -2.77 2.28 -0.12
CA VAL A 68 -4.09 2.37 0.50
C VAL A 68 -4.81 3.65 0.11
N GLU A 69 -6.12 3.68 0.30
CA GLU A 69 -6.87 4.92 0.27
C GLU A 69 -6.52 5.79 1.49
N PRO A 70 -6.64 7.13 1.38
CA PRO A 70 -6.45 8.02 2.52
C PRO A 70 -7.43 7.67 3.65
N MET A 71 -6.89 7.41 4.84
CA MET A 71 -7.66 7.01 6.02
C MET A 71 -7.71 8.12 7.07
N LYS A 72 -8.77 8.14 7.89
CA LYS A 72 -8.99 9.14 8.94
C LYS A 72 -7.87 9.27 9.97
N TRP A 73 -7.05 8.24 10.16
CA TRP A 73 -5.94 8.30 11.10
C TRP A 73 -4.69 8.98 10.53
N MET A 74 -4.63 9.23 9.22
CA MET A 74 -3.48 9.88 8.58
C MET A 74 -3.54 11.40 8.81
N GLU A 75 -3.11 11.83 9.99
CA GLU A 75 -3.18 13.23 10.48
C GLU A 75 -2.59 14.24 9.48
N ALA A 76 -1.40 13.96 8.95
CA ALA A 76 -0.73 14.83 7.97
C ALA A 76 -1.55 15.07 6.68
N VAL A 77 -2.49 14.19 6.35
CA VAL A 77 -3.41 14.36 5.21
C VAL A 77 -4.50 15.38 5.54
N GLN A 78 -4.98 15.39 6.79
CA GLN A 78 -5.99 16.33 7.26
C GLN A 78 -5.44 17.74 7.41
N GLU A 79 -4.15 17.88 7.71
CA GLU A 79 -3.44 19.15 7.78
C GLU A 79 -3.26 19.83 6.40
N GLY A 80 -3.65 19.15 5.30
CA GLY A 80 -3.56 19.70 3.94
C GLY A 80 -2.19 19.55 3.30
N ASN A 81 -1.29 18.74 3.86
CA ASN A 81 0.02 18.50 3.26
C ASN A 81 -0.09 17.74 1.92
N VAL A 82 0.70 18.15 0.94
CA VAL A 82 0.76 17.51 -0.40
C VAL A 82 1.49 16.15 -0.36
N GLY A 83 2.35 15.96 0.63
CA GLY A 83 3.00 14.69 0.89
C GLY A 83 3.82 14.75 2.17
N ASP A 84 3.70 13.71 3.00
CA ASP A 84 4.45 13.58 4.24
C ASP A 84 4.57 12.10 4.67
N LYS A 85 5.14 11.85 5.85
CA LYS A 85 5.31 10.54 6.46
C LYS A 85 3.99 10.09 7.09
N LEU A 86 3.72 8.79 6.99
CA LEU A 86 2.61 8.15 7.69
C LEU A 86 3.12 7.57 9.00
N LEU A 87 2.64 8.11 10.12
CA LEU A 87 3.03 7.73 11.48
C LEU A 87 1.92 6.91 12.15
N CYS A 88 2.30 5.87 12.88
CA CYS A 88 1.34 5.06 13.61
C CYS A 88 0.74 5.85 14.79
N MET A 89 -0.59 5.94 14.86
CA MET A 89 -1.32 6.58 15.96
C MET A 89 -1.02 6.04 17.37
N GLY A 90 -0.46 4.83 17.47
CA GLY A 90 -0.20 4.19 18.76
C GLY A 90 1.20 4.39 19.31
N CYS A 91 2.21 4.48 18.45
CA CYS A 91 3.60 4.46 18.88
C CYS A 91 4.49 5.44 18.12
N ASN A 92 3.87 6.29 17.30
CA ASN A 92 4.49 7.27 16.42
C ASN A 92 5.59 6.71 15.50
N ALA A 93 5.62 5.40 15.29
CA ALA A 93 6.56 4.77 14.38
C ALA A 93 6.18 5.06 12.93
N ARG A 94 7.17 5.34 12.08
CA ARG A 94 6.97 5.54 10.66
C ARG A 94 6.55 4.23 9.98
N LEU A 95 5.36 4.22 9.41
CA LEU A 95 4.81 3.09 8.64
C LEU A 95 5.06 3.25 7.14
N GLY A 96 5.14 4.49 6.67
CA GLY A 96 5.39 4.80 5.27
C GLY A 96 5.35 6.29 4.99
N ASN A 97 4.78 6.67 3.85
CA ASN A 97 4.66 8.05 3.38
C ASN A 97 3.56 8.15 2.33
N PHE A 98 3.09 9.37 2.08
CA PHE A 98 2.15 9.65 1.02
C PHE A 98 2.61 10.82 0.14
N ASN A 99 2.08 10.86 -1.08
CA ASN A 99 2.23 11.97 -2.01
C ASN A 99 0.99 12.04 -2.91
N TRP A 100 0.31 13.18 -2.91
CA TRP A 100 -0.86 13.44 -3.75
C TRP A 100 -0.50 13.54 -5.25
N ALA A 101 0.73 13.92 -5.60
CA ALA A 101 1.22 13.85 -6.98
C ALA A 101 1.50 12.40 -7.44
N GLY A 102 1.47 11.44 -6.51
CA GLY A 102 1.74 10.04 -6.76
C GLY A 102 3.18 9.63 -6.52
N MET A 103 3.44 8.33 -6.59
CA MET A 103 4.76 7.73 -6.37
C MET A 103 4.95 6.48 -7.24
N GLN A 104 6.20 6.19 -7.57
CA GLN A 104 6.57 4.96 -8.27
C GLN A 104 6.68 3.79 -7.27
N CYS A 105 5.94 2.72 -7.53
CA CYS A 105 6.03 1.46 -6.80
C CYS A 105 7.33 0.72 -7.16
N SER A 106 7.76 -0.22 -6.30
CA SER A 106 8.91 -1.10 -6.56
C SER A 106 8.74 -1.95 -7.83
N CYS A 107 7.52 -2.22 -8.27
CA CYS A 107 7.23 -2.89 -9.55
C CYS A 107 7.33 -1.97 -10.77
N GLY A 108 7.61 -0.67 -10.57
CA GLY A 108 7.71 0.31 -11.65
C GLY A 108 6.38 0.95 -12.09
N ALA A 109 5.26 0.61 -11.44
CA ALA A 109 3.96 1.26 -11.66
C ALA A 109 3.93 2.66 -11.01
N TRP A 110 3.25 3.61 -11.65
CA TRP A 110 3.00 4.93 -11.06
C TRP A 110 1.63 4.93 -10.38
N ILE A 111 1.60 5.19 -9.08
CA ILE A 111 0.37 5.18 -8.27
C ILE A 111 -0.02 6.61 -7.97
N ASN A 112 -1.28 6.98 -8.24
CA ASN A 112 -1.80 8.32 -7.95
C ASN A 112 -3.28 8.22 -7.48
N PRO A 113 -3.64 8.82 -6.33
CA PRO A 113 -2.75 9.34 -5.29
C PRO A 113 -1.99 8.20 -4.60
N ALA A 114 -0.81 8.46 -4.05
CA ALA A 114 0.02 7.41 -3.45
C ALA A 114 0.05 7.52 -1.92
N PHE A 115 -0.62 6.62 -1.22
CA PHE A 115 -0.44 6.42 0.23
C PHE A 115 0.22 5.08 0.46
N GLN A 116 1.54 5.11 0.65
CA GLN A 116 2.38 3.93 0.71
C GLN A 116 2.62 3.51 2.15
N LEU A 117 2.37 2.23 2.47
CA LEU A 117 2.77 1.60 3.72
C LEU A 117 3.75 0.46 3.45
N HIS A 118 4.89 0.46 4.14
CA HIS A 118 5.91 -0.56 3.94
C HIS A 118 5.55 -1.86 4.64
N LYS A 119 5.54 -2.99 3.91
CA LYS A 119 5.26 -4.32 4.48
C LYS A 119 6.24 -4.66 5.61
N SER A 120 7.49 -4.21 5.54
CA SER A 120 8.50 -4.42 6.60
C SER A 120 8.15 -3.78 7.95
N ARG A 121 7.24 -2.79 7.96
CA ARG A 121 6.76 -2.09 9.16
C ARG A 121 5.38 -2.55 9.61
N LEU A 122 4.78 -3.49 8.88
CA LEU A 122 3.44 -4.03 9.12
C LEU A 122 3.53 -5.53 9.44
N ASP A 123 2.50 -6.03 10.11
CA ASP A 123 2.20 -7.45 10.22
C ASP A 123 0.85 -7.72 9.57
N GLU A 124 0.81 -8.75 8.71
CA GLU A 124 -0.39 -9.26 8.07
C GLU A 124 -1.09 -10.24 9.03
N CYS A 125 -2.38 -10.03 9.29
CA CYS A 125 -3.20 -10.86 10.15
C CYS A 125 -4.52 -11.19 9.45
N TYR A 126 -4.93 -12.45 9.47
CA TYR A 126 -6.25 -12.88 9.00
C TYR A 126 -7.19 -12.96 10.20
N MET A 127 -8.33 -12.26 10.12
CA MET A 127 -9.44 -12.38 11.08
C MET A 127 -10.57 -13.22 10.50
#